data_AF-A0A0F9QKC2-F1
#
_entry.id   AF-A0A0F9QKC2-F1
#
_cell.length_a   1.000
_cell.length_b   1.000
_cell.length_c   1.000
_cell.angle_alpha   90.00
_cell.angle_beta   90.00
_cell.angle_gamma   90.00
#
_symmetry.space_group_name_H-M   'P 1'
#
loop_
_entity.id
_entity.type
_entity.pdbx_description
1 polymer ?
#
loop_
_entity_poly.entity_id
_entity_poly.type
_entity_poly.pdbx_seq_one_letter_code
_entity_poly.pdbx_strand_id
1 'polypeptide(L)'
;MIDYYERLRRFRSNIPDLHNGSYRRVWGKAVTKKSMRAAVNAKCQDCMCWQSAEIRQCDIITCPLWQYRPYQGKDEKERCKAVLGIAGQIYTDSTRSFADTPAEAMSGAGNSLV
;
A
#
# COMPACT_ATOMS: atom_id res chain seq x y z
N MET A 1 -2.49 16.49 -24.60
CA MET A 1 -2.88 15.63 -23.45
C MET A 1 -2.11 14.32 -23.59
N ILE A 2 -1.28 13.93 -22.60
CA ILE A 2 -0.53 12.65 -22.69
C ILE A 2 -1.45 11.51 -22.25
N ASP A 3 -1.65 10.55 -23.15
CA ASP A 3 -2.43 9.33 -22.93
C ASP A 3 -1.82 8.43 -21.83
N TYR A 4 -2.68 7.67 -21.14
CA TYR A 4 -2.30 6.72 -20.09
C TYR A 4 -1.25 5.71 -20.57
N TYR A 5 -1.44 5.13 -21.76
CA TYR A 5 -0.51 4.13 -22.30
C TYR A 5 0.85 4.74 -22.63
N GLU A 6 0.89 5.99 -23.04
CA GLU A 6 2.14 6.70 -23.30
C GLU A 6 2.94 6.94 -22.02
N ARG A 7 2.27 7.26 -20.90
CA ARG A 7 2.94 7.37 -19.59
C ARG A 7 3.56 6.03 -19.17
N LEU A 8 2.86 4.91 -19.37
CA LEU A 8 3.38 3.58 -19.07
C LEU A 8 4.60 3.22 -19.91
N ARG A 9 4.58 3.50 -21.22
CA ARG A 9 5.70 3.25 -22.12
C ARG A 9 6.93 4.07 -21.71
N ARG A 10 6.75 5.36 -21.46
CA ARG A 10 7.83 6.26 -20.99
C ARG A 10 8.44 5.78 -19.69
N PHE A 11 7.60 5.46 -18.70
CA PHE A 11 8.09 4.94 -17.43
C PHE A 11 8.89 3.64 -17.64
N ARG A 12 8.36 2.70 -18.42
CA ARG A 12 9.05 1.44 -18.74
C ARG A 12 10.42 1.67 -19.39
N SER A 13 10.52 2.63 -20.31
CA SER A 13 11.78 2.97 -20.98
C SER A 13 12.83 3.52 -20.03
N ASN A 14 12.43 4.21 -18.96
CA ASN A 14 13.33 4.79 -17.96
C ASN A 14 13.84 3.77 -16.92
N ILE A 15 13.28 2.56 -16.87
CA ILE A 15 13.75 1.52 -15.94
C ILE A 15 15.11 1.01 -16.42
N PRO A 16 16.17 1.00 -15.59
CA PRO A 16 17.47 0.50 -16.00
C PRO A 16 17.40 -0.96 -16.46
N ASP A 17 18.09 -1.28 -17.55
CA ASP A 17 18.24 -2.66 -18.04
C ASP A 17 19.41 -3.38 -17.36
N LEU A 18 19.41 -3.34 -16.02
CA LEU A 18 20.41 -4.01 -15.19
C LEU A 18 19.95 -5.44 -14.86
N HIS A 19 20.92 -6.29 -14.51
CA HIS A 19 20.67 -7.67 -14.08
C HIS A 19 19.76 -8.44 -15.06
N ASN A 20 20.03 -8.32 -16.37
CA ASN A 20 19.25 -8.96 -17.44
C ASN A 20 17.75 -8.59 -17.36
N GLY A 21 17.45 -7.28 -17.35
CA GLY A 21 16.09 -6.75 -17.31
C GLY A 21 15.25 -7.21 -16.12
N SER A 22 15.88 -7.58 -15.00
CA SER A 22 15.17 -8.08 -13.81
C SER A 22 14.12 -7.08 -13.31
N TYR A 23 14.50 -5.81 -13.18
CA TYR A 23 13.60 -4.73 -12.74
C TYR A 23 12.42 -4.52 -13.69
N ARG A 24 12.70 -4.50 -15.01
CA ARG A 24 11.65 -4.40 -16.05
C ARG A 24 10.65 -5.55 -15.99
N ARG A 25 11.10 -6.76 -15.66
CA ARG A 25 10.22 -7.94 -15.50
C ARG A 25 9.37 -7.85 -14.23
N VAL A 26 9.94 -7.44 -13.10
CA VAL A 26 9.20 -7.25 -11.84
C VAL A 26 8.14 -6.16 -12.00
N TRP A 27 8.51 -5.01 -12.56
CA TRP A 27 7.57 -3.93 -12.87
C TRP A 27 6.48 -4.37 -13.85
N GLY A 28 6.82 -5.15 -14.89
CA GLY A 28 5.84 -5.72 -15.82
C GLY A 28 4.78 -6.59 -15.13
N LYS A 29 5.20 -7.42 -14.16
CA LYS A 29 4.26 -8.22 -13.34
C LYS A 29 3.36 -7.34 -12.46
N ALA A 30 3.89 -6.23 -11.94
CA ALA A 30 3.15 -5.28 -11.12
C ALA A 30 2.03 -4.59 -11.90
N VAL A 31 2.36 -3.97 -13.04
CA VAL A 31 1.38 -3.20 -13.83
C VAL A 31 0.31 -4.08 -14.47
N THR A 32 0.60 -5.36 -14.69
CA THR A 32 -0.36 -6.36 -15.19
C THR A 32 -1.19 -7.02 -14.07
N LYS A 33 -1.09 -6.52 -12.82
CA LYS A 33 -1.77 -7.06 -11.63
C LYS A 33 -1.53 -8.56 -11.36
N LYS A 34 -0.43 -9.13 -11.86
CA LYS A 34 -0.10 -10.56 -11.67
C LYS A 34 0.42 -10.88 -10.27
N SER A 35 0.98 -9.91 -9.57
CA SER A 35 1.55 -10.15 -8.24
C SER A 35 1.64 -8.87 -7.42
N MET A 36 0.98 -8.85 -6.26
CA MET A 36 1.09 -7.76 -5.29
C MET A 36 2.50 -7.62 -4.72
N ARG A 37 3.18 -8.75 -4.48
CA ARG A 37 4.58 -8.73 -4.04
C ARG A 37 5.49 -8.10 -5.10
N ALA A 38 5.24 -8.36 -6.39
CA ALA A 38 5.97 -7.68 -7.46
C ALA A 38 5.69 -6.17 -7.49
N ALA A 39 4.45 -5.75 -7.20
CA ALA A 39 4.10 -4.32 -7.12
C ALA A 39 4.84 -3.60 -6.00
N VAL A 40 4.87 -4.17 -4.79
CA VAL A 40 5.63 -3.61 -3.68
C VAL A 40 7.12 -3.57 -4.00
N ASN A 41 7.67 -4.67 -4.53
CA ASN A 41 9.09 -4.73 -4.89
C ASN A 41 9.47 -3.69 -5.95
N ALA A 42 8.67 -3.57 -7.02
CA ALA A 42 8.89 -2.58 -8.07
C ALA A 42 8.83 -1.15 -7.51
N LYS A 43 7.91 -0.88 -6.58
CA LYS A 43 7.81 0.44 -5.97
C LYS A 43 8.97 0.77 -5.05
N CYS A 44 9.46 -0.20 -4.27
CA CYS A 44 10.66 -0.03 -3.45
C CYS A 44 11.91 0.19 -4.32
N GLN A 45 12.03 -0.53 -5.43
CA GLN A 45 13.13 -0.35 -6.39
C GLN A 45 13.09 1.04 -7.04
N ASP A 46 11.92 1.47 -7.53
CA ASP A 46 11.71 2.82 -8.08
C ASP A 46 12.09 3.92 -7.05
N CYS A 47 11.62 3.79 -5.81
CA CYS A 47 11.90 4.73 -4.73
C CYS A 47 13.38 4.87 -4.38
N MET A 48 14.15 3.77 -4.50
CA MET A 48 15.58 3.72 -4.21
C MET A 48 16.43 3.78 -5.48
N CYS A 49 15.93 4.46 -6.52
CA CYS A 49 16.65 4.67 -7.79
C CYS A 49 17.20 3.38 -8.42
N TRP A 50 16.45 2.28 -8.32
CA TRP A 50 16.79 0.95 -8.83
C TRP A 50 18.00 0.30 -8.15
N GLN A 51 18.34 0.72 -6.92
CA GLN A 51 19.41 0.12 -6.13
C GLN A 51 18.85 -0.85 -5.09
N SER A 52 18.89 -2.15 -5.40
CA SER A 52 18.32 -3.18 -4.51
C SER A 52 18.98 -3.24 -3.13
N ALA A 53 20.25 -2.85 -3.02
CA ALA A 53 21.00 -2.85 -1.76
C ALA A 53 20.43 -1.81 -0.78
N GLU A 54 20.12 -0.61 -1.27
CA GLU A 54 19.56 0.52 -0.51
C GLU A 54 18.20 0.19 0.11
N ILE A 55 17.41 -0.67 -0.52
CA ILE A 55 16.10 -1.09 0.03
C ILE A 55 16.28 -1.75 1.42
N ARG A 56 17.40 -2.43 1.68
CA ARG A 56 17.70 -3.02 2.99
C ARG A 56 18.12 -1.99 4.03
N GLN A 57 18.68 -0.86 3.59
CA GLN A 57 19.19 0.20 4.44
C GLN A 57 18.18 1.34 4.63
N CYS A 58 17.10 1.36 3.85
CA CYS A 58 16.06 2.36 3.97
C CYS A 58 15.39 2.28 5.35
N ASP A 59 15.45 3.39 6.08
CA ASP A 59 15.02 3.61 7.47
C ASP A 59 13.71 4.40 7.60
N ILE A 60 13.03 4.65 6.47
CA ILE A 60 11.74 5.37 6.42
C ILE A 60 10.63 4.48 6.99
N ILE A 61 10.57 4.35 8.33
CA ILE A 61 9.59 3.53 9.07
C ILE A 61 8.16 4.04 8.92
N THR A 62 7.99 5.31 8.60
CA THR A 62 6.69 5.94 8.33
C THR A 62 6.12 5.56 6.97
N CYS A 63 6.88 4.87 6.13
CA CYS A 63 6.42 4.40 4.84
C CYS A 63 5.28 3.37 5.03
N PRO A 64 4.10 3.55 4.41
CA PRO A 64 3.01 2.57 4.53
C PRO A 64 3.37 1.20 3.94
N LEU A 65 4.39 1.14 3.08
CA LEU A 65 4.91 -0.11 2.54
C LEU A 65 5.91 -0.81 3.46
N TRP A 66 6.36 -0.19 4.57
CA TRP A 66 7.40 -0.71 5.47
C TRP A 66 7.20 -2.19 5.78
N GLN A 67 5.98 -2.56 6.17
CA GLN A 67 5.59 -3.90 6.59
C GLN A 67 5.47 -4.93 5.46
N TYR A 68 5.43 -4.46 4.22
CA TYR A 68 5.30 -5.30 3.02
C TYR A 68 6.62 -5.42 2.25
N ARG A 69 7.68 -4.72 2.70
CA ARG A 69 8.99 -4.70 2.03
C ARG A 69 9.59 -6.11 1.91
N PRO A 70 10.40 -6.35 0.85
CA PRO A 70 10.94 -7.67 0.56
C PRO A 70 11.88 -8.26 1.63
N TYR A 71 12.51 -7.42 2.47
CA TYR A 71 13.59 -7.81 3.39
C TYR A 71 13.24 -7.69 4.87
N GLN A 72 11.95 -7.56 5.23
CA GLN A 72 11.55 -7.50 6.64
C GLN A 72 11.58 -8.86 7.31
N GLY A 73 12.07 -8.88 8.56
CA GLY A 73 11.94 -10.02 9.46
C GLY A 73 10.49 -10.25 9.88
N LYS A 74 10.20 -11.43 10.44
CA LYS A 74 8.85 -11.75 10.94
C LYS A 74 8.45 -10.80 12.07
N ASP A 75 9.39 -10.47 12.96
CA ASP A 75 9.13 -9.77 14.22
C ASP A 75 8.75 -8.28 14.04
N GLU A 76 9.09 -7.67 12.91
CA GLU A 76 8.90 -6.23 12.69
C GLU A 76 7.42 -5.84 12.50
N LYS A 77 6.58 -6.77 12.06
CA LYS A 77 5.14 -6.55 11.89
C LYS A 77 4.44 -6.39 13.22
N GLU A 78 4.81 -7.22 14.17
CA GLU A 78 4.28 -7.27 15.53
C GLU A 78 4.68 -6.00 16.28
N ARG A 79 5.90 -5.48 16.05
CA ARG A 79 6.37 -4.22 16.64
C ARG A 79 5.52 -3.02 16.22
N CYS A 80 5.24 -2.83 14.92
CA CYS A 80 4.39 -1.71 14.52
C CYS A 80 2.94 -1.84 15.00
N LYS A 81 2.39 -3.06 15.07
CA LYS A 81 1.05 -3.26 15.66
C LYS A 81 1.02 -2.87 17.13
N ALA A 82 2.07 -3.21 17.88
CA ALA A 82 2.20 -2.81 19.28
C ALA A 82 2.28 -1.28 19.44
N VAL A 83 3.08 -0.59 18.61
CA VAL A 83 3.20 0.87 18.62
C VAL A 83 1.87 1.56 18.36
N LEU A 84 1.09 1.06 17.39
CA LEU A 84 -0.21 1.64 17.04
C LEU A 84 -1.34 1.25 18.01
N GLY A 85 -1.06 0.44 19.05
CA GLY A 85 -2.08 -0.06 19.97
C GLY A 85 -3.10 -1.00 19.32
N ILE A 86 -2.79 -1.55 18.14
CA ILE A 86 -3.67 -2.44 17.36
C ILE A 86 -3.24 -3.91 17.46
N ALA A 87 -2.33 -4.25 18.38
CA ALA A 87 -1.90 -5.62 18.61
C ALA A 87 -3.12 -6.51 18.96
N GLY A 88 -3.39 -7.52 18.12
CA GLY A 88 -4.54 -8.41 18.28
C GLY A 88 -5.83 -7.94 17.58
N GLN A 89 -5.87 -6.74 16.99
CA GLN A 89 -7.00 -6.33 16.15
C GLN A 89 -6.89 -7.01 14.77
N ILE A 90 -7.89 -7.80 14.42
CA ILE A 90 -8.12 -8.21 13.03
C ILE A 90 -8.58 -6.96 12.30
N TYR A 91 -7.90 -6.58 11.21
CA TYR A 91 -8.44 -5.58 10.27
C TYR A 91 -9.67 -6.20 9.62
N THR A 92 -10.84 -6.04 10.25
CA THR A 92 -12.10 -6.37 9.61
C THR A 92 -12.30 -5.35 8.52
N ASP A 93 -12.26 -5.81 7.29
CA ASP A 93 -12.52 -5.00 6.11
C ASP A 93 -13.89 -4.33 6.28
N SER A 94 -13.89 -3.03 6.60
CA SER A 94 -15.09 -2.21 6.81
C SER A 94 -15.88 -2.01 5.52
N THR A 95 -15.55 -2.71 4.43
CA THR A 95 -16.29 -2.67 3.17
C THR A 95 -17.40 -3.71 3.05
N ARG A 96 -17.94 -4.22 4.17
CA ARG A 96 -19.21 -4.97 4.16
C ARG A 96 -20.28 -4.45 5.12
N SER A 97 -20.57 -3.15 5.04
CA SER A 97 -21.92 -2.61 5.26
C SER A 97 -22.02 -1.18 4.71
N PHE A 98 -22.28 -1.06 3.41
CA PHE A 98 -22.80 0.16 2.77
C PHE A 98 -24.29 0.40 3.09
N ALA A 99 -24.81 -0.22 4.16
CA ALA A 99 -26.22 -0.18 4.51
C ALA A 99 -26.36 0.02 6.02
N ASP A 100 -25.93 1.18 6.52
CA ASP A 100 -26.32 1.72 7.83
C ASP A 100 -26.14 3.26 7.80
N THR A 101 -26.86 3.93 6.90
CA THR A 101 -27.33 5.29 7.22
C THR A 101 -28.72 5.13 7.82
N PRO A 102 -28.93 5.33 9.14
CA PRO A 102 -30.25 5.66 9.61
C PRO A 102 -30.56 7.09 9.12
N ALA A 103 -31.28 7.16 8.00
CA ALA A 103 -32.09 8.31 7.70
C ALA A 103 -33.16 8.43 8.80
N GLU A 104 -33.31 9.64 9.35
CA GLU A 104 -34.47 10.12 10.10
C GLU A 104 -34.68 9.59 11.54
N ALA A 105 -34.05 10.26 12.50
CA ALA A 105 -34.62 10.42 13.84
C ALA A 105 -34.24 11.79 14.42
N MET A 106 -34.67 12.86 13.76
CA MET A 106 -34.68 14.23 14.32
C MET A 106 -36.03 14.89 14.06
N SER A 107 -36.96 14.71 15.00
CA SER A 107 -38.22 15.43 15.20
C SER A 107 -38.93 14.70 16.35
N GLY A 108 -39.34 15.24 17.49
CA GLY A 108 -39.50 16.60 17.98
C GLY A 108 -40.46 16.50 19.19
N ALA A 109 -40.15 17.25 20.25
CA ALA A 109 -41.01 17.75 21.34
C ALA A 109 -42.15 16.88 21.94
N GLY A 110 -42.10 16.77 23.28
CA GLY A 110 -43.27 17.05 24.12
C GLY A 110 -43.68 15.95 25.09
N ASN A 111 -43.24 16.02 26.35
CA ASN A 111 -44.22 16.19 27.42
C ASN A 111 -43.61 16.86 28.66
N SER A 112 -44.32 17.87 29.15
CA SER A 112 -44.05 18.62 30.37
C SER A 112 -44.42 17.77 31.58
N LEU A 113 -43.50 17.60 32.52
CA LEU A 113 -43.77 17.16 33.88
C LEU A 113 -43.01 18.11 34.80
N VAL A 114 -43.57 19.30 35.06
CA VAL A 114 -44.00 19.84 36.37
C VAL A 114 -44.80 21.12 36.12
#